data_AF-A0A3L6E5F3-F1
#
_entry.id   AF-A0A3L6E5F3-F1
#
_cell.length_a   1.000
_cell.length_b   1.000
_cell.length_c   1.000
_cell.angle_alpha   90.00
_cell.angle_beta   90.00
_cell.angle_gamma   90.00
#
_symmetry.space_group_name_H-M   'P 1'
#
loop_
_entity.id
_entity.type
_entity.pdbx_description
1 polymer ?
#
loop_
_entity_poly.entity_id
_entity_poly.type
_entity_poly.pdbx_seq_one_letter_code
_entity_poly.pdbx_strand_id
1 'polypeptide(L)'
;MKLDSAYHAAKEKEEHCPIFLFFSVNGSGQFCGVAEMIGPVDFDRSVDYWQQDKWSGQFPVKWHIIKDVPNNLLRHIILENNDNKPVTNSRDTQEVNHAFFLCDFCS
;
A
#
# COMPACT_ATOMS: atom_id res chain seq x y z
N MET A 1 -7.24 -11.13 4.08
CA MET A 1 -7.59 -10.45 5.35
C MET A 1 -6.47 -9.62 5.98
N LYS A 2 -5.18 -9.73 5.59
CA LYS A 2 -4.09 -9.00 6.26
C LYS A 2 -4.34 -7.49 6.40
N LEU A 3 -4.86 -6.86 5.35
CA LEU A 3 -5.20 -5.44 5.35
C LEU A 3 -6.41 -5.12 6.25
N ASP A 4 -7.41 -6.00 6.28
CA ASP A 4 -8.57 -5.87 7.16
C ASP A 4 -8.17 -6.00 8.65
N SER A 5 -7.29 -6.97 8.97
CA SER A 5 -6.72 -7.11 10.31
C SER A 5 -5.89 -5.90 10.71
N ALA A 6 -5.09 -5.34 9.78
CA ALA A 6 -4.34 -4.11 10.03
C ALA A 6 -5.26 -2.92 10.30
N TYR A 7 -6.37 -2.78 9.56
CA TYR A 7 -7.36 -1.73 9.75
C TYR A 7 -8.06 -1.82 11.12
N HIS A 8 -8.45 -3.02 11.53
CA HIS A 8 -9.05 -3.22 12.86
C HIS A 8 -8.03 -2.95 13.98
N ALA A 9 -6.78 -3.43 13.85
CA ALA A 9 -5.72 -3.15 14.82
C ALA A 9 -5.37 -1.66 14.92
N ALA A 10 -5.45 -0.91 13.80
CA ALA A 10 -5.27 0.53 13.79
C ALA A 10 -6.43 1.29 14.44
N LYS A 11 -7.66 0.77 14.30
CA LYS A 11 -8.88 1.31 14.93
C LYS A 11 -8.94 1.08 16.44
N GLU A 12 -8.35 0.00 16.94
CA GLU A 12 -8.30 -0.32 18.37
C GLU A 12 -7.29 0.53 19.16
N LYS A 13 -6.36 1.21 18.48
CA LYS A 13 -5.44 2.15 19.12
C LYS A 13 -6.18 3.46 19.42
N GLU A 14 -5.98 4.00 20.63
CA GLU A 14 -6.55 5.29 21.03
C GLU A 14 -6.04 6.46 20.16
N GLU A 15 -4.85 6.32 19.56
CA GLU A 15 -4.30 7.25 18.60
C GLU A 15 -4.72 6.90 17.17
N HIS A 16 -5.10 7.93 16.41
CA HIS A 16 -5.41 7.81 14.99
C HIS A 16 -4.19 7.27 14.22
N CYS A 17 -4.27 6.00 13.81
CA CYS A 17 -3.21 5.29 13.11
C CYS A 17 -3.60 5.11 11.62
N PRO A 18 -3.31 6.08 10.73
CA PRO A 18 -3.70 5.99 9.33
C PRO A 18 -2.92 4.89 8.60
N ILE A 19 -3.59 4.15 7.72
CA ILE A 19 -2.98 3.11 6.88
C ILE A 19 -2.76 3.66 5.49
N PHE A 20 -1.50 3.83 5.10
CA PHE A 20 -1.11 4.23 3.75
C PHE A 20 -0.77 3.02 2.89
N LEU A 21 -1.21 3.09 1.63
CA LEU A 21 -1.03 2.10 0.59
C LEU A 21 -0.26 2.75 -0.55
N PHE A 22 0.88 2.15 -0.90
CA PHE A 22 1.71 2.60 -2.01
C PHE A 22 1.49 1.69 -3.19
N PHE A 23 0.99 2.26 -4.29
CA PHE A 23 0.62 1.50 -5.47
C PHE A 23 1.78 1.45 -6.46
N SER A 24 2.07 0.25 -6.96
CA SER A 24 3.00 0.02 -8.07
C SER A 24 2.41 -1.04 -8.99
N VAL A 25 2.50 -0.82 -10.30
CA VAL A 25 2.05 -1.79 -11.30
C VAL A 25 3.20 -2.75 -11.58
N ASN A 26 2.94 -4.06 -11.51
CA ASN A 26 3.94 -5.09 -11.78
C ASN A 26 4.63 -4.86 -13.13
N GLY A 27 5.97 -4.82 -13.12
CA GLY A 27 6.77 -4.61 -14.33
C GLY A 27 6.85 -3.17 -14.83
N SER A 28 6.17 -2.21 -14.19
CA SER A 28 6.25 -0.79 -14.59
C SER A 28 7.58 -0.12 -14.23
N GLY A 29 8.28 -0.63 -13.22
CA GLY A 29 9.52 -0.02 -12.72
C GLY A 29 9.30 1.30 -11.97
N GLN A 30 8.06 1.62 -11.59
CA GLN A 30 7.72 2.83 -10.85
C GLN A 30 6.55 2.60 -9.89
N PHE A 31 6.39 3.49 -8.93
CA PHE A 31 5.17 3.63 -8.14
C PHE A 31 4.26 4.67 -8.79
N CYS A 32 2.94 4.49 -8.71
CA CYS A 32 1.95 5.38 -9.33
C CYS A 32 1.23 6.30 -8.34
N GLY A 33 1.36 6.05 -7.03
CA GLY A 33 0.78 6.94 -6.03
C GLY A 33 0.67 6.35 -4.64
N VAL A 34 0.13 7.16 -3.73
CA VAL A 34 -0.22 6.77 -2.36
C VAL A 34 -1.69 7.07 -2.09
N ALA A 35 -2.37 6.11 -1.47
CA ALA A 35 -3.72 6.28 -0.96
C ALA A 35 -3.80 5.85 0.50
N GLU A 36 -4.79 6.36 1.22
CA GLU A 36 -5.10 5.96 2.59
C GLU A 36 -6.32 5.05 2.59
N MET A 37 -6.28 3.97 3.36
CA MET A 37 -7.45 3.12 3.60
C MET A 37 -8.38 3.80 4.60
N ILE A 38 -9.60 4.14 4.17
CA ILE A 38 -10.56 4.92 4.96
C ILE A 38 -11.76 4.10 5.47
N GLY A 39 -11.74 2.78 5.29
CA GLY A 39 -12.82 1.90 5.71
C GLY A 39 -12.41 0.42 5.67
N PRO A 40 -13.18 -0.47 6.33
CA PRO A 40 -12.91 -1.90 6.39
C PRO A 40 -13.07 -2.59 5.03
N VAL A 41 -12.61 -3.84 4.93
CA VAL A 41 -12.82 -4.64 3.72
C VAL A 41 -14.23 -5.23 3.72
N ASP A 42 -14.98 -4.90 2.68
CA ASP A 42 -16.27 -5.51 2.38
C ASP A 42 -16.03 -6.71 1.47
N PHE A 43 -16.14 -7.92 2.02
CA PHE A 43 -15.90 -9.17 1.28
C PHE A 43 -17.12 -9.64 0.47
N ASP A 44 -18.31 -9.12 0.75
CA ASP A 44 -19.57 -9.52 0.10
C ASP A 44 -19.82 -8.78 -1.22
N ARG A 45 -19.09 -7.69 -1.47
CA ARG A 45 -19.09 -6.97 -2.75
C ARG A 45 -17.98 -7.47 -3.68
N SER A 46 -18.31 -8.42 -4.55
CA SER A 46 -17.54 -8.64 -5.79
C SER A 46 -17.87 -7.53 -6.78
N VAL A 47 -16.86 -6.80 -7.26
CA VAL A 47 -17.06 -5.81 -8.32
C VAL A 47 -16.65 -6.41 -9.66
N ASP A 48 -17.53 -6.34 -10.65
CA ASP A 48 -17.34 -6.93 -12.00
C ASP A 48 -16.27 -6.22 -12.86
N TYR A 49 -15.55 -5.24 -12.30
CA TYR A 49 -14.53 -4.44 -12.98
C TYR A 49 -13.09 -4.94 -12.76
N TRP A 50 -12.87 -5.95 -11.90
CA TRP A 50 -11.54 -6.52 -11.73
C TRP A 50 -11.10 -7.27 -12.98
N GLN A 51 -9.86 -7.08 -13.43
CA GLN A 51 -9.32 -7.78 -14.61
C GLN A 51 -9.26 -9.32 -14.48
N GLN A 52 -9.50 -9.85 -13.28
CA GLN A 52 -9.55 -11.28 -13.00
C GLN A 52 -10.77 -11.60 -12.13
N ASP A 53 -11.57 -12.58 -12.56
CA ASP A 53 -12.73 -13.12 -11.83
C ASP A 53 -12.40 -13.78 -10.47
N LYS A 54 -11.18 -13.62 -9.95
CA LYS A 54 -10.68 -14.24 -8.72
C LYS A 54 -10.60 -13.29 -7.53
N TRP A 55 -10.82 -11.98 -7.72
CA TRP A 55 -10.70 -10.99 -6.65
C TRP A 55 -12.08 -10.68 -6.09
N SER A 56 -12.35 -11.14 -4.87
CA SER A 56 -13.55 -10.80 -4.12
C SER A 56 -13.25 -9.75 -3.06
N GLY A 57 -14.19 -8.82 -2.91
CA GLY A 57 -14.17 -7.76 -1.93
C GLY A 57 -13.57 -6.43 -2.40
N GLN A 58 -13.88 -5.37 -1.66
CA GLN A 58 -13.39 -4.02 -1.89
C GLN A 58 -13.25 -3.27 -0.57
N PHE A 59 -12.43 -2.23 -0.55
CA PHE A 59 -12.33 -1.30 0.57
C PHE A 59 -12.18 0.12 0.03
N PRO A 60 -12.77 1.13 0.70
CA PRO A 60 -12.66 2.49 0.25
C PRO A 60 -11.25 3.04 0.55
N VAL A 61 -10.69 3.76 -0.43
CA VAL A 61 -9.42 4.47 -0.32
C VAL A 61 -9.56 5.94 -0.67
N LYS A 62 -8.73 6.78 -0.04
CA LYS A 62 -8.58 8.19 -0.38
C LYS A 62 -7.19 8.41 -0.97
N TRP A 63 -7.12 8.76 -2.25
CA TRP A 63 -5.85 9.12 -2.89
C TRP A 63 -5.32 10.41 -2.30
N HIS A 64 -4.04 10.41 -1.92
CA HIS A 64 -3.32 11.59 -1.47
C HIS A 64 -2.39 12.12 -2.55
N ILE A 65 -1.71 11.22 -3.27
CA ILE A 65 -0.78 11.58 -4.36
C ILE A 65 -0.99 10.62 -5.51
N ILE A 66 -1.09 11.18 -6.72
CA ILE A 66 -1.10 10.43 -7.98
C ILE A 66 0.06 10.99 -8.80
N LYS A 67 1.20 10.28 -8.76
CA LYS A 67 2.46 10.70 -9.38
C LYS A 67 3.26 9.45 -9.71
N ASP A 68 3.84 9.42 -10.90
CA ASP A 68 4.80 8.39 -11.27
C ASP A 68 6.15 8.69 -10.59
N VAL A 69 6.56 7.79 -9.70
CA VAL A 69 7.84 7.85 -8.98
C VAL A 69 8.70 6.67 -9.41
N PRO A 70 9.74 6.90 -10.24
CA PRO A 70 10.64 5.85 -10.70
C PRO A 70 11.34 5.08 -9.57
N ASN A 71 11.48 3.76 -9.71
CA ASN A 71 12.09 2.90 -8.68
C ASN A 71 13.55 3.27 -8.38
N ASN A 72 14.28 3.87 -9.31
CA ASN A 72 15.66 4.30 -9.09
C ASN A 72 15.78 5.37 -7.98
N LEU A 73 14.72 6.11 -7.69
CA LEU A 73 14.65 7.10 -6.61
C LEU A 73 14.39 6.47 -5.25
N LEU A 74 13.88 5.23 -5.20
CA LEU A 74 13.44 4.56 -3.97
C LEU A 74 14.24 3.30 -3.65
N ARG A 75 15.05 2.79 -4.61
CA ARG A 75 15.86 1.57 -4.46
C ARG A 75 16.88 1.62 -3.32
N HIS A 76 17.23 2.81 -2.82
CA HIS A 76 18.15 2.97 -1.68
C HIS A 76 17.47 2.66 -0.34
N ILE A 77 16.15 2.62 -0.30
CA ILE A 77 15.38 2.32 0.90
C ILE A 77 15.37 0.80 1.08
N ILE A 78 16.08 0.34 2.09
CA ILE A 78 16.23 -1.08 2.43
C ILE A 78 15.24 -1.48 3.51
N LEU A 79 14.56 -2.60 3.29
CA LEU A 79 13.58 -3.16 4.22
C LEU A 79 14.22 -4.28 5.05
N GLU A 80 14.55 -3.98 6.30
CA GLU A 80 15.11 -4.97 7.25
C GLU A 80 14.14 -6.15 7.48
N ASN A 81 12.83 -5.87 7.45
CA ASN A 81 11.77 -6.86 7.58
C ASN A 81 11.49 -7.68 6.30
N ASN A 82 12.31 -7.51 5.25
CA ASN A 82 12.20 -8.24 3.97
C ASN A 82 13.58 -8.65 3.46
N ASP A 83 14.36 -9.36 4.28
CA ASP A 83 15.71 -9.85 3.96
C ASP A 83 16.69 -8.75 3.50
N ASN A 84 16.53 -7.51 3.97
CA ASN A 84 17.29 -6.34 3.51
C ASN A 84 17.20 -6.12 1.99
N LYS A 85 16.06 -6.47 1.38
CA LYS A 85 15.79 -6.16 -0.02
C LYS A 85 15.36 -4.69 -0.17
N PRO A 86 15.63 -4.07 -1.33
CA PRO A 86 15.07 -2.77 -1.66
C PRO A 86 13.55 -2.78 -1.60
N VAL A 87 12.94 -1.67 -1.19
CA VAL A 87 11.48 -1.48 -1.17
C VAL A 87 10.84 -1.72 -2.54
N THR A 88 11.57 -1.47 -3.63
CA THR A 88 11.15 -1.71 -5.01
C THR A 88 10.99 -3.20 -5.37
N ASN A 89 11.52 -4.10 -4.53
CA ASN A 89 11.44 -5.55 -4.71
C ASN A 89 10.41 -6.19 -3.76
N SER A 90 9.57 -5.36 -3.15
CA SER A 90 8.49 -5.78 -2.27
C SER A 90 7.42 -6.57 -3.04
N ARG A 91 6.83 -7.57 -2.39
CA ARG A 91 5.63 -8.25 -2.88
C ARG A 91 4.37 -7.52 -2.41
N ASP A 92 3.23 -7.91 -2.97
CA ASP A 92 1.93 -7.39 -2.57
C ASP A 92 1.73 -7.49 -1.04
N THR A 93 1.23 -6.41 -0.43
CA THR A 93 1.03 -6.26 1.04
C THR A 93 2.29 -6.29 1.94
N GLN A 94 3.47 -5.99 1.39
CA GLN A 94 4.68 -5.78 2.18
C GLN A 94 4.54 -4.56 3.10
N GLU A 95 4.87 -4.74 4.38
CA GLU A 95 4.89 -3.66 5.36
C GLU A 95 6.20 -2.87 5.27
N VAL A 96 6.10 -1.55 5.35
CA VAL A 96 7.22 -0.61 5.27
C VAL A 96 7.19 0.30 6.50
N ASN A 97 8.36 0.56 7.11
CA ASN A 97 8.44 1.49 8.24
C ASN A 97 8.19 2.95 7.76
N HIS A 98 7.20 3.57 8.39
CA HIS A 98 6.45 4.73 7.88
C HIS A 98 7.26 6.01 7.57
N ALA A 99 8.33 6.29 8.32
CA ALA A 99 8.90 7.64 8.34
C ALA A 99 9.70 8.01 7.08
N PHE A 100 10.47 7.07 6.52
CA PHE A 100 11.39 7.37 5.42
C PHE A 100 10.70 7.34 4.05
N PHE A 101 9.77 6.41 3.86
CA PHE A 101 9.18 6.19 2.54
C PHE A 101 8.27 7.34 2.09
N LEU A 102 7.47 7.92 3.00
CA LEU A 102 6.63 9.07 2.69
C LEU A 102 7.42 10.33 2.34
N CYS A 103 8.56 10.58 3.01
CA CYS A 103 9.38 11.76 2.74
C CYS A 103 10.03 11.69 1.35
N ASP A 104 10.60 10.53 1.00
CA ASP A 104 11.24 10.32 -0.30
C ASP A 104 10.22 10.25 -1.45
N PHE A 105 8.99 9.78 -1.18
CA PHE A 105 7.92 9.74 -2.18
C PHE A 105 7.31 11.12 -2.49
N CYS A 106 7.22 12.00 -1.48
CA CYS A 106 6.66 13.34 -1.59
C CYS A 106 7.66 14.38 -2.13
N SER A 107 8.96 14.09 -2.06
CA SER A 107 10.02 14.97 -2.59
C SER A 107 10.00 15.05 -4.12
#